data_AF-A0A8T1S1C6-F1
#
_entry.id   AF-A0A8T1S1C6-F1
#
_cell.length_a   1.000
_cell.length_b   1.000
_cell.length_c   1.000
_cell.angle_alpha   90.00
_cell.angle_beta   90.00
_cell.angle_gamma   90.00
#
_symmetry.space_group_name_H-M   'P 1'
#
loop_
_entity.id
_entity.type
_entity.pdbx_description
1 polymer ?
#
loop_
_entity_poly.entity_id
_entity_poly.type
_entity_poly.pdbx_seq_one_letter_code
_entity_poly.pdbx_strand_id
1 'polypeptide(L)' 'EHLTRFVGACTDPPNICILTEYCPRGSLQDILENESITLDWMFRYSLTTDIVKGMLFLHNGVIVSHGNLKSS' A
#
# COMPACT_ATOMS: atom_id res chain seq x y z
N GLU A 1 10.50 1.76 -3.01
CA GLU A 1 9.30 1.82 -3.86
C GLU A 1 8.20 0.87 -3.36
N HIS A 2 7.90 0.87 -2.05
CA HIS A 2 6.90 -0.04 -1.45
C HIS A 2 5.95 0.69 -0.51
N LEU A 3 5.81 2.00 -0.71
CA LEU A 3 4.89 2.88 -0.03
C LEU A 3 4.23 3.75 -1.07
N THR A 4 2.93 3.98 -0.92
CA THR A 4 2.19 4.89 -1.79
C THR A 4 2.79 6.28 -1.72
N ARG A 5 3.23 6.79 -2.87
CA ARG A 5 3.86 8.10 -2.99
C ARG A 5 2.85 9.20 -2.68
N PHE A 6 3.20 10.05 -1.71
CA PHE A 6 2.51 11.32 -1.48
C PHE A 6 2.80 12.28 -2.63
N VAL A 7 1.75 12.90 -3.17
CA VAL A 7 1.84 13.87 -4.27
C VAL A 7 1.61 15.29 -3.75
N GLY A 8 0.63 15.47 -2.86
CA GLY A 8 0.30 16.78 -2.30
C GLY A 8 -0.93 16.73 -1.41
N ALA A 9 -1.40 17.89 -0.97
CA ALA A 9 -2.64 18.01 -0.20
C ALA A 9 -3.37 19.31 -0.60
N CYS A 10 -4.69 19.25 -0.65
CA CYS A 10 -5.53 20.43 -0.63
C CYS A 10 -5.88 20.73 0.82
N THR A 11 -5.53 21.92 1.29
CA THR A 11 -5.78 22.37 2.67
C THR A 11 -6.90 23.40 2.77
N ASP A 12 -7.50 23.77 1.64
CA ASP A 12 -8.52 24.82 1.57
C ASP A 12 -9.94 24.26 1.77
N PRO A 13 -10.73 24.83 2.70
CA PRO A 13 -12.14 24.47 2.85
C PRO A 13 -12.98 24.80 1.60
N PRO A 14 -14.04 24.02 1.30
CA PRO A 14 -14.54 22.87 2.04
C PRO A 14 -13.90 21.53 1.66
N ASN A 15 -12.98 21.51 0.69
CA ASN A 15 -12.49 20.29 0.06
C ASN A 15 -11.06 19.94 0.50
N ILE A 16 -10.89 19.66 1.79
CA ILE A 16 -9.59 19.22 2.33
C ILE A 16 -9.35 17.77 1.92
N CYS A 17 -8.23 17.50 1.24
CA CYS A 17 -7.90 16.15 0.79
C CYS A 17 -6.39 15.91 0.65
N ILE A 18 -6.00 14.63 0.65
CA ILE A 18 -4.63 14.17 0.41
C ILE A 18 -4.58 13.56 -0.99
N LEU A 19 -3.57 13.94 -1.76
CA LEU A 19 -3.29 13.39 -3.08
C LEU A 19 -2.13 12.41 -2.98
N THR A 20 -2.38 11.19 -3.43
CA THR A 20 -1.38 10.13 -3.53
C THR A 20 -1.32 9.61 -4.96
N GLU A 21 -0.30 8.83 -5.29
CA GLU A 21 -0.29 8.10 -6.56
C GLU A 21 -1.50 7.16 -6.69
N TYR A 22 -1.96 6.97 -7.92
CA TYR A 22 -3.07 6.09 -8.23
C TYR A 22 -2.58 4.64 -8.39
N CYS A 23 -3.21 3.72 -7.66
CA CYS A 23 -2.94 2.29 -7.72
C CYS A 23 -4.01 1.58 -8.57
N PRO A 24 -3.79 1.34 -9.88
CA PRO A 24 -4.83 0.86 -10.79
C PRO A 24 -5.30 -0.58 -10.53
N ARG A 25 -4.53 -1.36 -9.74
CA ARG A 25 -4.86 -2.76 -9.42
C ARG A 25 -5.68 -2.92 -8.14
N GLY A 26 -6.09 -1.82 -7.51
CA GLY A 26 -6.82 -1.86 -6.25
C GLY A 26 -5.96 -2.30 -5.06
N SER A 27 -6.65 -2.78 -4.03
CA SER A 27 -6.09 -3.28 -2.79
C SER A 27 -5.57 -4.72 -2.93
N LEU A 28 -4.82 -5.19 -1.92
CA LEU A 28 -4.44 -6.60 -1.88
C LEU A 28 -5.67 -7.49 -1.70
N GLN A 29 -6.68 -7.02 -0.96
CA GLN A 29 -7.95 -7.73 -0.80
C GLN A 29 -8.65 -7.98 -2.14
N ASP A 30 -8.69 -6.97 -3.02
CA ASP A 30 -9.25 -7.11 -4.38
C ASP A 30 -8.53 -8.20 -5.18
N ILE A 31 -7.21 -8.34 -5.00
CA ILE A 31 -6.40 -9.38 -5.65
C ILE A 31 -6.70 -10.76 -5.04
N LEU A 32 -6.83 -10.85 -3.71
CA LEU A 32 -7.10 -12.10 -3.00
C LEU A 32 -8.50 -12.66 -3.26
N GLU A 33 -9.48 -11.78 -3.48
CA GLU A 33 -10.87 -12.14 -3.75
C GLU A 33 -11.13 -12.43 -5.25
N ASN A 34 -10.17 -12.12 -6.12
CA ASN A 34 -10.30 -12.35 -7.56
C ASN A 34 -9.93 -13.79 -7.95
N GLU A 35 -10.96 -14.62 -8.19
CA GLU A 35 -10.81 -16.04 -8.59
C GLU A 35 -10.07 -16.25 -9.92
N SER A 36 -10.00 -15.22 -10.78
CA SER A 36 -9.25 -15.30 -12.04
C SER A 36 -7.73 -15.19 -11.86
N ILE A 37 -7.28 -14.73 -10.69
CA ILE A 37 -5.86 -14.56 -10.37
C ILE A 37 -5.32 -15.81 -9.68
N THR A 38 -4.39 -16.50 -10.34
CA THR A 38 -3.66 -17.62 -9.71
C THR A 38 -2.53 -17.09 -8.83
N LEU A 39 -2.73 -17.13 -7.52
CA LEU A 39 -1.69 -16.81 -6.54
C LEU A 39 -0.73 -17.99 -6.37
N ASP A 40 0.17 -18.19 -7.31
CA ASP A 40 1.25 -19.17 -7.17
C ASP A 40 2.26 -18.75 -6.09
N TRP A 41 3.18 -19.65 -5.75
CA TRP A 41 4.11 -19.40 -4.66
C TRP A 41 5.11 -18.28 -4.96
N MET A 42 5.48 -18.11 -6.23
CA MET A 42 6.37 -17.02 -6.65
C MET A 42 5.68 -15.67 -6.47
N PHE A 43 4.41 -15.54 -6.88
CA PHE A 43 3.68 -14.29 -6.77
C PHE A 43 3.39 -13.92 -5.31
N ARG A 44 3.02 -14.90 -4.47
CA ARG A 44 2.87 -14.68 -3.02
C ARG A 44 4.17 -14.22 -2.36
N TYR A 45 5.29 -14.82 -2.75
CA TYR A 45 6.60 -14.42 -2.22
C TYR A 45 6.98 -13.01 -2.66
N SER A 46 6.70 -12.62 -3.91
CA SER A 46 6.90 -11.26 -4.41
C SER A 46 6.10 -10.24 -3.60
N LEU A 47 4.78 -10.45 -3.45
CA LEU A 47 3.91 -9.56 -2.67
C LEU A 47 4.38 -9.43 -1.22
N THR A 48 4.71 -10.55 -0.58
CA THR A 48 5.20 -10.55 0.81
C THR A 48 6.52 -9.79 0.94
N THR A 49 7.43 -9.98 -0.01
CA THR A 49 8.73 -9.28 -0.03
C THR A 49 8.54 -7.78 -0.14
N ASP A 50 7.63 -7.32 -1.00
CA ASP A 50 7.34 -5.89 -1.16
C ASP A 50 6.73 -5.29 0.10
N ILE A 51 5.78 -5.98 0.75
CA ILE A 51 5.18 -5.55 2.03
C ILE A 51 6.26 -5.44 3.11
N VAL A 52 7.12 -6.46 3.24
CA VAL A 52 8.20 -6.48 4.25
C VAL A 52 9.17 -5.33 4.03
N LYS A 53 9.55 -5.03 2.78
CA LYS A 53 10.43 -3.90 2.48
C LYS A 53 9.78 -2.55 2.83
N GLY A 54 8.48 -2.38 2.57
CA GLY A 54 7.73 -1.19 2.96
C GLY A 54 7.68 -1.01 4.48
N MET A 55 7.38 -2.09 5.21
CA MET A 55 7.35 -2.07 6.67
C MET A 55 8.73 -1.84 7.29
N LEU A 56 9.78 -2.44 6.75
CA LEU A 56 11.16 -2.21 7.19
C LEU A 56 11.55 -0.73 7.05
N PHE A 57 11.16 -0.08 5.95
CA PHE A 57 11.39 1.35 5.77
C PHE A 57 10.68 2.18 6.84
N LEU A 58 9.41 1.90 7.13
CA LEU A 58 8.64 2.63 8.14
C LEU A 58 9.20 2.44 9.55
N HIS A 59 9.54 1.19 9.91
CA HIS A 59 10.06 0.84 11.22
C HIS A 59 11.44 1.46 11.50
N ASN A 60 12.27 1.61 10.47
CA ASN A 60 13.56 2.28 10.58
C ASN A 60 13.46 3.82 10.53
N GLY A 61 12.28 4.36 10.23
CA GLY A 61 12.03 5.80 10.16
C GLY A 61 11.40 6.36 11.43
N VAL A 62 11.06 7.65 11.38
CA VAL A 62 10.39 8.36 12.49
C VAL A 62 8.97 7.87 12.78
N ILE A 63 8.35 7.19 11.81
CA ILE A 63 7.00 6.65 11.95
C ILE A 63 7.01 5.45 12.90
N VAL A 64 8.06 4.62 12.88
CA VAL A 64 8.32 3.44 13.73
C VAL A 64 7.28 2.32 13.64
N SER A 65 6.01 2.62 13.43
CA SER A 65 4.91 1.68 13.27
C SER A 65 3.87 2.22 12.29
N HIS A 66 3.40 1.37 11.37
CA HIS A 66 2.33 1.73 10.45
C HIS A 66 0.97 1.92 11.15
N GLY A 67 0.72 1.20 12.25
CA GLY A 67 -0.50 1.32 13.06
C GLY A 67 -1.80 0.72 12.47
N ASN A 68 -1.90 0.54 11.14
CA ASN A 68 -3.11 0.00 10.49
C ASN A 68 -2.80 -0.87 9.26
N LEU A 69 -1.84 -1.79 9.37
CA LEU A 69 -1.47 -2.67 8.25
C LEU A 69 -2.57 -3.72 8.03
N LYS A 70 -3.18 -3.71 6.85
CA LYS A 70 -4.27 -4.62 6.45
C LYS A 70 -4.29 -4.82 4.93
N SER A 71 -5.10 -5.76 4.46
CA SER A 71 -5.22 -6.08 3.02
C SER A 71 -6.12 -5.13 2.22
N SER A 72 -7.00 -4.37 2.88
CA SER A 72 -7.92 -3.39 2.26
C SER A 72 -7.33 -2.00 2.12
#